data_AF-A0A9W9Y194-F1
#
_entry.id   AF-A0A9W9Y194-F1
#
_cell.length_a   1.000
_cell.length_b   1.000
_cell.length_c   1.000
_cell.angle_alpha   90.00
_cell.angle_beta   90.00
_cell.angle_gamma   90.00
#
_symmetry.space_group_name_H-M   'P 1'
#
loop_
_entity.id
_entity.type
_entity.pdbx_description
1 polymer ?
#
loop_
_entity_poly.entity_id
_entity_poly.type
_entity_poly.pdbx_seq_one_letter_code
_entity_poly.pdbx_strand_id
1 'polypeptide(L)'
;MVMDEVLRSVRQIFDGFTSDPTAQLQELANQIFQNTSQPMQTHKSMSPEEYCSSFTGRNLRWEALGSIFTLCGMQLVITPDNDPDITQGSDDPRAKDRLLEQVTVISTWRRRCFVAAFYMDKMIASFVGRPPLMNGRFCTLAAPLDLSDEVLIAGGDVLRKAISELDSAGWNTQGKLHLVTPTRLRFQLAIIREETLEVVLGTREQHNLIQKSEDIQAKSRAIWESTPDQLRYDRRSNDHFYDGWLTIVYFYLDYLMTCFLLYRAVVKHTNTGQADLCDVSRRVLAIVIQINSIRTPMVDLDRHFSWIVLTYGVPSASVLLLELLRQSHEPGPHTVSLPRAELIRNLSVFISFLSWVAGPGHGNYHTCKQAEKKLSRILDQLLDPEPVQQHVVDDVTTGLDNFLNWSNYNTIWDFNTDYMPLTEGFAP
;
A
#
# COMPACT_ATOMS: atom_id res chain seq x y z
N MET A 1 23.32 -16.92 14.46
CA MET A 1 22.95 -18.32 14.11
C MET A 1 22.02 -18.38 12.90
N VAL A 2 20.74 -18.00 13.00
CA VAL A 2 19.79 -18.05 11.86
C VAL A 2 20.26 -17.18 10.68
N MET A 3 20.63 -15.93 10.94
CA MET A 3 21.06 -15.01 9.89
C MET A 3 22.38 -15.41 9.24
N ASP A 4 23.30 -16.00 10.01
CA ASP A 4 24.56 -16.51 9.47
C ASP A 4 24.30 -17.68 8.51
N GLU A 5 23.32 -18.54 8.83
CA GLU A 5 22.89 -19.63 7.97
C GLU A 5 22.25 -19.12 6.67
N VAL A 6 21.38 -18.13 6.78
CA VAL A 6 20.74 -17.49 5.62
C VAL A 6 21.79 -16.83 4.73
N LEU A 7 22.71 -16.05 5.29
CA LEU A 7 23.78 -15.38 4.54
C LEU A 7 24.73 -16.39 3.90
N ARG A 8 25.11 -17.46 4.61
CA ARG A 8 25.97 -18.53 4.07
C ARG A 8 25.27 -19.24 2.92
N SER A 9 24.01 -19.60 3.10
CA SER A 9 23.21 -20.24 2.06
C SER A 9 23.09 -19.37 0.81
N VAL A 10 22.79 -18.07 0.98
CA VAL A 10 22.65 -17.16 -0.15
C VAL A 10 23.98 -17.03 -0.90
N ARG A 11 25.10 -16.87 -0.17
CA ARG A 11 26.44 -16.85 -0.78
C ARG A 11 26.72 -18.12 -1.59
N GLN A 12 26.50 -19.29 -1.01
CA GLN A 12 26.73 -20.57 -1.71
C GLN A 12 25.91 -20.71 -2.99
N ILE A 13 24.67 -20.20 -3.01
CA ILE A 13 23.83 -20.21 -4.22
C ILE A 13 24.44 -19.32 -5.30
N PHE A 14 24.80 -18.08 -4.96
CA PHE A 14 25.38 -17.13 -5.91
C PHE A 14 26.81 -17.49 -6.36
N ASP A 15 27.60 -18.14 -5.51
CA ASP A 15 28.94 -18.65 -5.86
C ASP A 15 28.86 -19.74 -6.94
N GLY A 16 27.72 -20.42 -7.07
CA GLY A 16 27.44 -21.40 -8.12
C GLY A 16 26.99 -20.80 -9.46
N PHE A 17 26.90 -19.47 -9.56
CA PHE A 17 26.42 -18.82 -10.77
C PHE A 17 27.52 -18.65 -11.81
N THR A 18 27.15 -18.79 -13.07
CA THR A 18 28.03 -18.52 -14.20
C THR A 18 28.10 -17.02 -14.50
N SER A 19 28.97 -16.64 -15.42
CA SER A 19 29.14 -15.24 -15.85
C SER A 19 27.92 -14.65 -16.56
N ASP A 20 27.00 -15.47 -17.08
CA ASP A 20 25.66 -15.03 -17.54
C ASP A 20 24.58 -15.76 -16.73
N PRO A 21 24.20 -15.20 -15.56
CA PRO A 21 23.35 -15.90 -14.59
C PRO A 21 21.86 -15.81 -14.92
N THR A 22 21.46 -15.25 -16.07
CA THR A 22 20.06 -14.89 -16.34
C THR A 22 19.09 -16.07 -16.16
N ALA A 23 19.41 -17.24 -16.73
CA ALA A 23 18.59 -18.43 -16.57
C ALA A 23 18.59 -18.98 -15.13
N GLN A 24 19.76 -18.93 -14.46
CA GLN A 24 19.92 -19.39 -13.08
C GLN A 24 19.15 -18.50 -12.09
N LEU A 25 19.12 -17.19 -12.34
CA LEU A 25 18.31 -16.22 -11.60
C LEU A 25 16.82 -16.48 -11.76
N GLN A 26 16.36 -16.78 -12.98
CA GLN A 26 14.97 -17.09 -13.23
C GLN A 26 14.53 -18.40 -12.55
N GLU A 27 15.38 -19.43 -12.60
CA GLU A 27 15.14 -20.70 -11.89
C GLU A 27 15.08 -20.50 -10.37
N LEU A 28 16.05 -19.77 -9.81
CA LEU A 28 16.08 -19.44 -8.38
C LEU A 28 14.84 -18.65 -7.96
N ALA A 29 14.43 -17.65 -8.75
CA ALA A 29 13.23 -16.86 -8.46
C ALA A 29 11.99 -17.77 -8.42
N ASN A 30 11.78 -18.62 -9.43
CA ASN A 30 10.66 -19.55 -9.47
C ASN A 30 10.64 -20.49 -8.27
N GLN A 31 11.81 -21.03 -7.89
CA GLN A 31 11.96 -21.88 -6.72
C GLN A 31 11.57 -21.16 -5.42
N ILE A 32 12.03 -19.93 -5.23
CA ILE A 32 11.71 -19.12 -4.04
C ILE A 32 10.20 -18.84 -3.99
N PHE A 33 9.57 -18.49 -5.11
CA PHE A 33 8.12 -18.28 -5.19
C PHE A 33 7.34 -19.54 -4.83
N GLN A 34 7.72 -20.69 -5.40
CA GLN A 34 7.08 -21.97 -5.09
C GLN A 34 7.20 -22.32 -3.61
N ASN A 35 8.39 -22.22 -3.03
CA ASN A 35 8.62 -22.51 -1.62
C ASN A 35 7.81 -21.58 -0.71
N THR A 36 7.77 -20.27 -1.04
CA THR A 36 7.02 -19.25 -0.28
C THR A 36 5.50 -19.45 -0.37
N SER A 37 5.01 -19.97 -1.50
CA SER A 37 3.57 -20.22 -1.69
C SER A 37 3.02 -21.27 -0.72
N GLN A 38 3.86 -22.15 -0.18
CA GLN A 38 3.49 -23.24 0.71
C GLN A 38 3.66 -22.86 2.19
N PRO A 39 2.74 -23.25 3.08
CA PRO A 39 2.92 -23.05 4.52
C PRO A 39 4.21 -23.71 5.03
N MET A 40 4.95 -23.00 5.87
CA MET A 40 6.13 -23.58 6.54
C MET A 40 5.66 -24.59 7.58
N GLN A 41 6.18 -25.81 7.50
CA GLN A 41 5.82 -26.87 8.44
C GLN A 41 6.73 -26.76 9.66
N THR A 42 6.15 -26.58 10.85
CA THR A 42 6.87 -26.48 12.12
C THR A 42 6.30 -27.47 13.13
N HIS A 43 7.14 -28.11 13.96
CA HIS A 43 6.71 -29.01 15.03
C HIS A 43 7.46 -28.76 16.34
N LYS A 44 6.86 -29.14 17.47
CA LYS A 44 7.38 -28.83 18.82
C LYS A 44 8.76 -29.42 19.11
N SER A 45 9.12 -30.52 18.44
CA SER A 45 10.41 -31.19 18.58
C SER A 45 11.46 -30.73 17.57
N MET A 46 11.18 -29.68 16.78
CA MET A 46 12.05 -29.23 15.69
C MET A 46 13.34 -28.64 16.25
N SER A 47 14.49 -29.07 15.70
CA SER A 47 15.77 -28.46 16.06
C SER A 47 15.95 -27.09 15.38
N PRO A 48 16.80 -26.20 15.90
CA PRO A 48 17.12 -24.94 15.23
C PRO A 48 17.73 -25.13 13.83
N GLU A 49 18.48 -26.20 13.60
CA GLU A 49 19.06 -26.55 12.30
C GLU A 49 18.00 -27.04 11.31
N GLU A 50 17.07 -27.88 11.77
CA GLU A 50 15.91 -28.31 10.98
C GLU A 50 15.04 -27.11 10.61
N TYR A 51 14.83 -26.19 11.55
CA TYR A 51 14.11 -24.95 11.32
C TYR A 51 14.81 -24.08 10.28
N CYS A 52 16.13 -23.83 10.40
CA CYS A 52 16.86 -23.04 9.40
C CYS A 52 16.84 -23.70 8.01
N SER A 53 16.97 -25.03 7.95
CA SER A 53 16.94 -25.79 6.70
C SER A 53 15.58 -25.74 6.00
N SER A 54 14.50 -25.39 6.72
CA SER A 54 13.17 -25.23 6.15
C SER A 54 13.01 -23.97 5.27
N PHE A 55 13.94 -23.01 5.36
CA PHE A 55 13.90 -21.76 4.59
C PHE A 55 15.25 -21.31 4.01
N THR A 56 16.26 -22.18 3.99
CA THR A 56 17.58 -21.93 3.36
C THR A 56 17.89 -23.00 2.30
N GLY A 57 18.98 -22.80 1.57
CA GLY A 57 19.47 -23.71 0.53
C GLY A 57 18.44 -23.89 -0.58
N ARG A 58 18.09 -25.14 -0.87
CA ARG A 58 17.03 -25.46 -1.85
C ARG A 58 15.62 -25.10 -1.37
N ASN A 59 15.44 -24.90 -0.06
CA ASN A 59 14.17 -24.48 0.49
C ASN A 59 14.13 -22.95 0.66
N LEU A 60 15.05 -22.20 0.05
CA LEU A 60 15.10 -20.74 0.20
C LEU A 60 13.73 -20.11 -0.11
N ARG A 61 13.29 -19.23 0.80
CA ARG A 61 11.99 -18.54 0.72
C ARG A 61 12.17 -17.02 0.78
N TRP A 62 11.14 -16.28 0.38
CA TRP A 62 11.15 -14.81 0.45
C TRP A 62 11.27 -14.29 1.88
N GLU A 63 10.81 -15.02 2.89
CA GLU A 63 10.93 -14.68 4.30
C GLU A 63 12.41 -14.60 4.75
N ALA A 64 13.26 -15.47 4.20
CA ALA A 64 14.71 -15.49 4.47
C ALA A 64 15.42 -14.28 3.84
N LEU A 65 15.12 -13.99 2.57
CA LEU A 65 15.63 -12.80 1.88
C LEU A 65 15.11 -11.51 2.52
N GLY A 66 13.83 -11.50 2.92
CA GLY A 66 13.21 -10.40 3.64
C GLY A 66 13.91 -10.12 4.96
N SER A 67 14.35 -11.16 5.68
CA SER A 67 15.15 -11.02 6.91
C SER A 67 16.50 -10.37 6.64
N ILE A 68 17.20 -10.75 5.55
CA ILE A 68 18.43 -10.08 5.10
C ILE A 68 18.15 -8.61 4.79
N PHE A 69 17.16 -8.31 3.93
CA PHE A 69 16.85 -6.94 3.56
C PHE A 69 16.43 -6.08 4.75
N THR A 70 15.74 -6.67 5.71
CA THR A 70 15.31 -6.00 6.94
C THR A 70 16.50 -5.66 7.82
N LEU A 71 17.43 -6.60 8.03
CA LEU A 71 18.64 -6.35 8.81
C LEU A 71 19.63 -5.44 8.12
N CYS A 72 19.85 -5.62 6.81
CA CYS A 72 20.60 -4.68 6.01
C CYS A 72 19.94 -3.30 6.11
N GLY A 73 18.63 -3.18 5.90
CA GLY A 73 17.91 -1.92 6.01
C GLY A 73 18.01 -1.25 7.38
N MET A 74 17.88 -2.01 8.47
CA MET A 74 18.06 -1.51 9.84
C MET A 74 19.50 -1.06 10.07
N GLN A 75 20.47 -1.90 9.72
CA GLN A 75 21.87 -1.60 9.99
C GLN A 75 22.37 -0.45 9.15
N LEU A 76 21.91 -0.42 7.91
CA LEU A 76 21.97 0.75 7.09
C LEU A 76 21.40 1.92 7.90
N VAL A 77 20.11 2.02 8.24
CA VAL A 77 19.53 3.16 8.99
C VAL A 77 20.28 3.57 10.27
N ILE A 78 20.87 2.64 11.02
CA ILE A 78 21.53 2.89 12.32
C ILE A 78 22.99 3.35 12.14
N THR A 79 23.70 2.86 11.13
CA THR A 79 25.11 3.22 10.90
C THR A 79 25.21 4.70 10.52
N PRO A 80 25.94 5.53 11.30
CA PRO A 80 26.10 6.94 10.99
C PRO A 80 27.08 7.15 9.84
N ASP A 81 26.93 8.26 9.10
CA ASP A 81 27.74 8.54 7.89
C ASP A 81 29.26 8.67 8.19
N ASN A 82 29.62 8.84 9.47
CA ASN A 82 31.00 8.96 9.96
C ASN A 82 31.53 7.69 10.64
N ASP A 83 30.89 6.54 10.43
CA ASP A 83 31.32 5.27 11.03
C ASP A 83 32.80 4.97 10.69
N PRO A 84 33.64 4.61 11.68
CA PRO A 84 35.06 4.32 11.45
C PRO A 84 35.31 3.19 10.45
N ASP A 85 34.43 2.19 10.35
CA ASP A 85 34.56 1.13 9.33
C ASP A 85 34.20 1.64 7.92
N ILE A 86 33.45 2.73 7.82
CA ILE A 86 33.12 3.44 6.58
C ILE A 86 34.20 4.48 6.22
N THR A 87 34.82 5.10 7.22
CA THR A 87 35.73 6.26 7.05
C THR A 87 37.22 5.88 7.12
N GLN A 88 37.60 4.78 7.75
CA GLN A 88 38.97 4.27 7.75
C GLN A 88 39.18 3.39 6.50
N GLY A 89 39.56 4.05 5.41
CA GLY A 89 40.09 3.38 4.23
C GLY A 89 41.54 2.95 4.41
N SER A 90 41.89 1.85 3.74
CA SER A 90 43.26 1.39 3.55
C SER A 90 44.15 2.47 2.92
N ASP A 91 45.48 2.32 3.00
CA ASP A 91 46.53 3.22 2.46
C ASP A 91 46.47 3.50 0.93
N ASP A 92 45.43 3.08 0.22
CA ASP A 92 45.24 3.28 -1.22
C ASP A 92 44.49 4.60 -1.50
N PRO A 93 45.07 5.55 -2.26
CA PRO A 93 44.42 6.80 -2.67
C PRO A 93 43.07 6.60 -3.40
N ARG A 94 42.90 5.47 -4.10
CA ARG A 94 41.64 5.08 -4.75
C ARG A 94 40.66 4.37 -3.81
N ALA A 95 41.08 3.97 -2.61
CA ALA A 95 40.17 3.41 -1.61
C ALA A 95 39.21 4.49 -1.09
N LYS A 96 39.66 5.72 -0.91
CA LYS A 96 38.79 6.82 -0.48
C LYS A 96 37.67 7.10 -1.48
N ASP A 97 37.98 7.19 -2.77
CA ASP A 97 36.97 7.42 -3.81
C ASP A 97 36.01 6.23 -3.93
N ARG A 98 36.51 4.99 -3.87
CA ARG A 98 35.68 3.77 -3.83
C ARG A 98 34.78 3.71 -2.60
N LEU A 99 35.26 4.12 -1.43
CA LEU A 99 34.47 4.18 -0.20
C LEU A 99 33.39 5.25 -0.29
N LEU A 100 33.71 6.44 -0.83
CA LEU A 100 32.71 7.50 -1.06
C LEU A 100 31.63 7.07 -2.07
N GLU A 101 32.02 6.33 -3.12
CA GLU A 101 31.07 5.73 -4.07
C GLU A 101 30.18 4.68 -3.39
N GLN A 102 30.76 3.78 -2.60
CA GLN A 102 30.01 2.80 -1.82
C GLN A 102 29.04 3.46 -0.83
N VAL A 103 29.48 4.51 -0.12
CA VAL A 103 28.64 5.30 0.80
C VAL A 103 27.50 5.99 0.06
N THR A 104 27.74 6.51 -1.15
CA THR A 104 26.72 7.15 -1.98
C THR A 104 25.66 6.15 -2.44
N VAL A 105 26.08 4.96 -2.87
CA VAL A 105 25.17 3.86 -3.23
C VAL A 105 24.38 3.39 -2.02
N ILE A 106 25.05 3.14 -0.90
CA ILE A 106 24.46 2.69 0.36
C ILE A 106 23.43 3.70 0.89
N SER A 107 23.78 4.99 0.93
CA SER A 107 22.87 6.06 1.39
C SER A 107 21.65 6.21 0.47
N THR A 108 21.82 5.95 -0.83
CA THR A 108 20.70 5.95 -1.78
C THR A 108 19.78 4.75 -1.56
N TRP A 109 20.32 3.55 -1.36
CA TRP A 109 19.54 2.36 -1.03
C TRP A 109 18.81 2.50 0.31
N ARG A 110 19.46 3.06 1.33
CA ARG A 110 18.83 3.46 2.59
C ARG A 110 17.59 4.29 2.38
N ARG A 111 17.72 5.33 1.57
CA ARG A 111 16.62 6.23 1.26
C ARG A 111 15.50 5.48 0.57
N ARG A 112 15.80 4.63 -0.41
CA ARG A 112 14.80 3.79 -1.12
C ARG A 112 14.06 2.85 -0.16
N CYS A 113 14.77 2.17 0.73
CA CYS A 113 14.15 1.31 1.75
C CYS A 113 13.28 2.12 2.72
N PHE A 114 13.79 3.24 3.23
CA PHE A 114 13.05 4.13 4.13
C PHE A 114 11.75 4.60 3.49
N VAL A 115 11.78 5.10 2.25
CA VAL A 115 10.58 5.62 1.61
C VAL A 115 9.55 4.53 1.31
N ALA A 116 9.99 3.30 1.01
CA ALA A 116 9.11 2.15 0.83
C ALA A 116 8.43 1.74 2.15
N ALA A 117 9.19 1.68 3.25
CA ALA A 117 8.67 1.40 4.58
C ALA A 117 7.68 2.50 5.04
N PHE A 118 8.05 3.77 4.82
CA PHE A 118 7.22 4.92 5.14
C PHE A 118 5.88 4.87 4.40
N TYR A 119 5.88 4.59 3.09
CA TYR A 119 4.65 4.38 2.32
C TYR A 119 3.82 3.22 2.85
N MET A 120 4.45 2.07 3.12
CA MET A 120 3.74 0.89 3.61
C MET A 120 3.07 1.13 4.97
N ASP A 121 3.74 1.84 5.88
CA ASP A 121 3.14 2.23 7.17
C ASP A 121 1.87 3.07 6.97
N LYS A 122 1.87 4.04 6.04
CA LYS A 122 0.70 4.91 5.79
C LYS A 122 -0.42 4.16 5.09
N MET A 123 -0.08 3.25 4.18
CA MET A 123 -1.04 2.35 3.54
C MET A 123 -1.74 1.47 4.57
N ILE A 124 -0.98 0.80 5.44
CA ILE A 124 -1.54 -0.07 6.47
C ILE A 124 -2.34 0.75 7.50
N ALA A 125 -1.80 1.88 7.94
CA ALA A 125 -2.48 2.81 8.85
C ALA A 125 -3.83 3.27 8.30
N SER A 126 -3.88 3.61 7.01
CA SER A 126 -5.11 3.98 6.30
C SER A 126 -6.07 2.81 6.20
N PHE A 127 -5.59 1.59 5.94
CA PHE A 127 -6.46 0.43 5.84
C PHE A 127 -7.10 0.07 7.17
N VAL A 128 -6.30 0.03 8.24
CA VAL A 128 -6.76 -0.43 9.56
C VAL A 128 -7.35 0.66 10.44
N GLY A 129 -7.23 1.94 10.08
CA GLY A 129 -7.75 3.04 10.90
C GLY A 129 -6.94 3.30 12.15
N ARG A 130 -5.61 3.29 12.02
CA ARG A 130 -4.72 3.65 13.12
C ARG A 130 -3.79 4.79 12.73
N PRO A 131 -3.22 5.52 13.69
CA PRO A 131 -2.15 6.46 13.44
C PRO A 131 -0.97 5.74 12.79
N PRO A 132 -0.29 6.38 11.84
CA PRO A 132 0.99 5.90 11.33
C PRO A 132 1.99 5.67 12.47
N LEU A 133 2.76 4.58 12.41
CA LEU A 133 3.80 4.30 13.39
C LEU A 133 5.08 5.08 13.08
N MET A 134 5.37 5.32 11.80
CA MET A 134 6.56 6.05 11.36
C MET A 134 6.26 7.54 11.24
N ASN A 135 6.23 8.29 12.34
CA ASN A 135 5.89 9.71 12.29
C ASN A 135 6.93 10.53 11.49
N GLY A 136 6.48 11.15 10.40
CA GLY A 136 7.31 11.92 9.47
C GLY A 136 7.98 13.15 10.08
N ARG A 137 7.47 13.68 11.20
CA ARG A 137 8.09 14.82 11.91
C ARG A 137 9.45 14.48 12.52
N PHE A 138 9.73 13.19 12.73
CA PHE A 138 11.01 12.70 13.23
C PHE A 138 11.87 12.06 12.12
N CYS A 139 11.47 12.24 10.86
CA CYS A 139 12.13 11.65 9.70
C CYS A 139 12.68 12.71 8.75
N THR A 140 13.72 12.37 7.99
CA THR A 140 14.15 13.19 6.85
C THR A 140 13.32 12.83 5.62
N LEU A 141 12.35 13.68 5.28
CA LEU A 141 11.42 13.44 4.19
C LEU A 141 11.97 13.91 2.83
N ALA A 142 12.99 13.20 2.32
CA ALA A 142 13.59 13.48 1.02
C ALA A 142 13.37 12.32 0.04
N ALA A 143 12.76 12.61 -1.11
CA ALA A 143 12.52 11.60 -2.14
C ALA A 143 13.84 11.17 -2.83
N PRO A 144 14.03 9.87 -3.16
CA PRO A 144 15.25 9.35 -3.81
C PRO A 144 15.32 9.72 -5.29
N LEU A 145 16.41 10.33 -5.76
CA LEU A 145 16.55 10.83 -7.14
C LEU A 145 16.17 9.77 -8.18
N ASP A 146 15.54 10.21 -9.27
CA ASP A 146 15.03 9.32 -10.30
C ASP A 146 16.13 8.88 -11.27
N LEU A 147 17.00 8.02 -10.77
CA LEU A 147 18.18 7.51 -11.45
C LEU A 147 18.12 6.00 -11.58
N SER A 148 18.69 5.47 -12.66
CA SER A 148 18.83 4.02 -12.85
C SER A 148 19.85 3.43 -11.88
N ASP A 149 19.73 2.13 -11.62
CA ASP A 149 20.62 1.44 -10.68
C ASP A 149 22.04 1.35 -11.26
N GLU A 150 22.16 1.24 -12.59
CA GLU A 150 23.45 1.24 -13.29
C GLU A 150 24.17 2.58 -13.11
N VAL A 151 23.45 3.70 -13.18
CA VAL A 151 24.03 5.04 -12.95
C VAL A 151 24.47 5.22 -11.50
N LEU A 152 23.67 4.74 -10.55
CA LEU A 152 24.03 4.79 -9.12
C LEU A 152 25.27 3.95 -8.83
N ILE A 153 25.34 2.73 -9.36
CA ILE A 153 26.46 1.80 -9.18
C ILE A 153 27.72 2.34 -9.86
N ALA A 154 27.59 2.95 -11.05
CA ALA A 154 28.73 3.50 -11.79
C ALA A 154 29.41 4.67 -11.05
N GLY A 155 28.67 5.45 -10.26
CA GLY A 155 29.24 6.51 -9.44
C GLY A 155 29.95 7.62 -10.23
N GLY A 156 30.87 8.33 -9.57
CA GLY A 156 31.78 9.29 -10.18
C GLY A 156 31.13 10.36 -11.08
N ASP A 157 31.76 10.60 -12.24
CA ASP A 157 31.31 11.57 -13.24
C ASP A 157 29.98 11.17 -13.90
N VAL A 158 29.73 9.87 -14.06
CA VAL A 158 28.49 9.35 -14.64
C VAL A 158 27.30 9.76 -13.78
N LEU A 159 27.42 9.57 -12.47
CA LEU A 159 26.40 9.97 -11.51
C LEU A 159 26.21 11.49 -11.48
N ARG A 160 27.30 12.27 -11.43
CA ARG A 160 27.22 13.75 -11.42
C ARG A 160 26.50 14.28 -12.67
N LYS A 161 26.84 13.75 -13.84
CA LYS A 161 26.18 14.11 -15.09
C LYS A 161 24.70 13.78 -15.05
N ALA A 162 24.33 12.55 -14.67
CA ALA A 162 22.95 12.14 -14.60
C ALA A 162 22.13 12.98 -13.61
N ILE A 163 22.70 13.36 -12.46
CA ILE A 163 22.06 14.28 -11.51
C ILE A 163 21.79 15.65 -12.16
N SER A 164 22.73 16.17 -12.95
CA SER A 164 22.57 17.47 -13.62
C SER A 164 21.51 17.50 -14.74
N GLU A 165 21.10 16.32 -15.23
CA GLU A 165 20.08 16.16 -16.28
C GLU A 165 18.66 15.98 -15.71
N LEU A 166 18.53 15.85 -14.38
CA LEU A 166 17.24 15.79 -13.70
C LEU A 166 16.56 17.16 -13.69
N ASP A 167 15.23 17.16 -13.58
CA ASP A 167 14.49 18.39 -13.35
C ASP A 167 14.68 18.92 -11.92
N SER A 168 14.15 20.11 -11.63
CA SER A 168 14.23 20.73 -10.31
C SER A 168 13.55 19.91 -9.21
N ALA A 169 12.63 19.02 -9.57
CA ALA A 169 11.94 18.12 -8.67
C ALA A 169 12.64 16.74 -8.56
N GLY A 170 13.79 16.54 -9.22
CA GLY A 170 14.60 15.32 -9.19
C GLY A 170 14.04 14.15 -10.01
N TRP A 171 13.15 14.42 -10.98
CA TRP A 171 12.66 13.45 -11.95
C TRP A 171 13.59 13.36 -13.17
N ASN A 172 13.64 12.18 -13.79
CA ASN A 172 14.34 12.06 -15.07
C ASN A 172 13.55 12.76 -16.18
N THR A 173 14.26 13.47 -17.04
CA THR A 173 13.67 14.26 -18.13
C THR A 173 13.46 13.44 -19.41
N GLN A 174 13.95 12.19 -19.44
CA GLN A 174 13.88 11.29 -20.60
C GLN A 174 12.58 10.48 -20.64
N GLY A 175 11.74 10.57 -19.60
CA GLY A 175 10.49 9.83 -19.51
C GLY A 175 10.66 8.31 -19.30
N LYS A 176 11.86 7.87 -18.90
CA LYS A 176 12.15 6.46 -18.64
C LYS A 176 11.61 6.07 -17.27
N LEU A 177 11.00 4.90 -17.16
CA LEU A 177 10.56 4.36 -15.87
C LEU A 177 11.69 3.51 -15.27
N HIS A 178 12.40 4.06 -14.31
CA HIS A 178 13.36 3.34 -13.47
C HIS A 178 12.64 2.62 -12.33
N LEU A 179 13.31 1.67 -11.66
CA LEU A 179 12.74 0.96 -10.51
C LEU A 179 12.36 1.91 -9.35
N VAL A 180 13.07 3.04 -9.22
CA VAL A 180 12.80 4.05 -8.18
C VAL A 180 11.66 4.99 -8.55
N THR A 181 11.35 5.18 -9.83
CA THR A 181 10.36 6.13 -10.35
C THR A 181 8.98 5.95 -9.67
N PRO A 182 8.41 4.72 -9.60
CA PRO A 182 7.11 4.51 -8.96
C PRO A 182 7.19 4.64 -7.42
N THR A 183 8.34 4.29 -6.83
CA THR A 183 8.58 4.41 -5.39
C THR A 183 8.67 5.88 -4.95
N ARG A 184 9.23 6.74 -5.81
CA ARG A 184 9.33 8.20 -5.58
C ARG A 184 7.93 8.83 -5.47
N LEU A 185 7.01 8.47 -6.37
CA LEU A 185 5.62 8.94 -6.33
C LEU A 185 4.86 8.41 -5.10
N ARG A 186 4.96 7.10 -4.80
CA ARG A 186 4.36 6.50 -3.59
C ARG A 186 4.75 7.25 -2.33
N PHE A 187 6.03 7.61 -2.22
CA PHE A 187 6.54 8.35 -1.08
C PHE A 187 5.91 9.74 -0.96
N GLN A 188 5.82 10.48 -2.06
CA GLN A 188 5.19 11.81 -2.07
C GLN A 188 3.71 11.73 -1.67
N LEU A 189 2.97 10.75 -2.20
CA LEU A 189 1.58 10.49 -1.80
C LEU A 189 1.47 10.08 -0.33
N ALA A 190 2.41 9.30 0.20
CA ALA A 190 2.44 8.89 1.60
C ALA A 190 2.60 10.07 2.57
N ILE A 191 3.38 11.10 2.20
CA ILE A 191 3.51 12.32 3.02
C ILE A 191 2.15 13.00 3.17
N ILE A 192 1.44 13.18 2.05
CA ILE A 192 0.08 13.75 2.07
C ILE A 192 -0.89 12.84 2.84
N ARG A 193 -0.73 11.52 2.71
CA ARG A 193 -1.55 10.57 3.45
C ARG A 193 -1.34 10.68 4.96
N GLU A 194 -0.11 10.91 5.42
CA GLU A 194 0.16 11.15 6.84
C GLU A 194 -0.54 12.42 7.35
N GLU A 195 -0.43 13.54 6.62
CA GLU A 195 -1.15 14.78 6.97
C GLU A 195 -2.67 14.55 7.01
N THR A 196 -3.19 13.76 6.07
CA THR A 196 -4.61 13.39 6.00
C THR A 196 -5.04 12.54 7.20
N LEU A 197 -4.24 11.55 7.60
CA LEU A 197 -4.53 10.72 8.75
C LEU A 197 -4.48 11.51 10.06
N GLU A 198 -3.61 12.51 10.19
CA GLU A 198 -3.60 13.43 11.33
C GLU A 198 -4.94 14.18 11.45
N VAL A 199 -5.52 14.61 10.32
CA VAL A 199 -6.82 15.29 10.29
C VAL A 199 -7.97 14.32 10.61
N VAL A 200 -7.97 13.14 9.97
CA VAL A 200 -9.10 12.19 10.04
C VAL A 200 -9.16 11.44 11.37
N LEU A 201 -8.00 11.16 11.98
CA LEU A 201 -7.89 10.42 13.25
C LEU A 201 -7.67 11.33 14.46
N GLY A 202 -7.32 12.61 14.24
CA GLY A 202 -7.03 13.57 15.29
C GLY A 202 -8.23 13.84 16.21
N THR A 203 -7.99 13.81 17.52
CA THR A 203 -9.01 14.01 18.56
C THR A 203 -9.09 15.45 19.09
N ARG A 204 -8.15 16.34 18.69
CA ARG A 204 -8.14 17.75 19.11
C ARG A 204 -9.22 18.54 18.40
N GLU A 205 -9.73 19.59 19.05
CA GLU A 205 -10.76 20.47 18.50
C GLU A 205 -10.36 20.93 17.09
N GLN A 206 -11.18 20.56 16.11
CA GLN A 206 -10.91 20.76 14.70
C GLN A 206 -11.29 22.17 14.23
N HIS A 207 -10.96 23.17 15.05
CA HIS A 207 -10.97 24.56 14.62
C HIS A 207 -10.08 24.65 13.38
N ASN A 208 -10.68 24.86 12.21
CA ASN A 208 -10.07 24.84 10.86
C ASN A 208 -10.01 23.49 10.12
N LEU A 209 -10.89 22.52 10.40
CA LEU A 209 -10.96 21.26 9.62
C LEU A 209 -11.03 21.49 8.11
N ILE A 210 -11.93 22.41 7.70
CA ILE A 210 -12.19 22.70 6.29
C ILE A 210 -10.92 23.26 5.63
N GLN A 211 -10.36 24.32 6.20
CA GLN A 211 -9.13 24.94 5.68
C GLN A 211 -7.97 23.93 5.61
N LYS A 212 -7.74 23.14 6.66
CA LYS A 212 -6.69 22.11 6.64
C LYS A 212 -6.94 21.07 5.54
N SER A 213 -8.19 20.66 5.35
CA SER A 213 -8.55 19.71 4.30
C SER A 213 -8.31 20.30 2.92
N GLU A 214 -8.67 21.56 2.69
CA GLU A 214 -8.42 22.29 1.44
C GLU A 214 -6.92 22.45 1.16
N ASP A 215 -6.12 22.79 2.18
CA ASP A 215 -4.66 22.91 2.08
C ASP A 215 -4.01 21.58 1.68
N ILE A 216 -4.41 20.48 2.32
CA ILE A 216 -3.89 19.14 2.02
C ILE A 216 -4.33 18.71 0.61
N GLN A 217 -5.58 18.99 0.21
CA GLN A 217 -6.06 18.72 -1.14
C GLN A 217 -5.28 19.51 -2.20
N ALA A 218 -4.98 20.78 -1.94
CA ALA A 218 -4.18 21.61 -2.85
C ALA A 218 -2.77 21.04 -3.03
N LYS A 219 -2.10 20.65 -1.93
CA LYS A 219 -0.79 19.97 -1.98
C LYS A 219 -0.85 18.65 -2.76
N SER A 220 -1.86 17.82 -2.48
CA SER A 220 -2.08 16.53 -3.16
C SER A 220 -2.23 16.73 -4.67
N ARG A 221 -3.04 17.72 -5.07
CA ARG A 221 -3.26 18.07 -6.47
C ARG A 221 -1.99 18.57 -7.14
N ALA A 222 -1.23 19.44 -6.47
CA ALA A 222 0.05 19.93 -6.99
C ALA A 222 1.06 18.80 -7.23
N ILE A 223 1.15 17.83 -6.30
CA ILE A 223 1.98 16.63 -6.50
C ILE A 223 1.50 15.84 -7.72
N TRP A 224 0.20 15.55 -7.81
CA TRP A 224 -0.37 14.80 -8.92
C TRP A 224 -0.19 15.51 -10.28
N GLU A 225 -0.34 16.83 -10.31
CA GLU A 225 -0.18 17.63 -11.52
C GLU A 225 1.29 17.72 -11.98
N SER A 226 2.24 17.77 -11.05
CA SER A 226 3.68 17.76 -11.33
C SER A 226 4.26 16.37 -11.66
N THR A 227 3.45 15.32 -11.49
CA THR A 227 3.89 13.94 -11.75
C THR A 227 4.09 13.71 -13.25
N PRO A 228 5.18 13.03 -13.67
CA PRO A 228 5.40 12.70 -15.09
C PRO A 228 4.21 11.98 -15.73
N ASP A 229 3.86 12.34 -16.97
CA ASP A 229 2.69 11.80 -17.68
C ASP A 229 2.69 10.27 -17.78
N GLN A 230 3.87 9.65 -17.79
CA GLN A 230 4.03 8.21 -17.80
C GLN A 230 3.47 7.54 -16.53
N LEU A 231 3.35 8.24 -15.41
CA LEU A 231 2.77 7.73 -14.17
C LEU A 231 1.32 8.18 -13.96
N ARG A 232 0.78 9.02 -14.86
CA ARG A 232 -0.55 9.63 -14.69
C ARG A 232 -1.65 8.79 -15.32
N TYR A 233 -2.48 8.19 -14.48
CA TYR A 233 -3.66 7.45 -14.93
C TYR A 233 -4.63 8.33 -15.74
N ASP A 234 -4.83 9.60 -15.33
CA ASP A 234 -5.80 10.51 -15.94
C ASP A 234 -5.35 11.12 -17.29
N ARG A 235 -4.07 10.94 -17.66
CA ARG A 235 -3.49 11.41 -18.93
C ARG A 235 -3.29 10.29 -19.94
N ARG A 236 -3.40 9.03 -19.51
CA ARG A 236 -3.19 7.86 -20.37
C ARG A 236 -4.46 7.46 -21.10
N SER A 237 -4.29 7.07 -22.37
CA SER A 237 -5.30 6.35 -23.14
C SER A 237 -5.65 5.03 -22.45
N ASN A 238 -6.87 4.50 -22.64
CA ASN A 238 -7.36 3.22 -22.09
C ASN A 238 -6.64 1.97 -22.64
N ASP A 239 -5.31 2.00 -22.76
CA ASP A 239 -4.52 0.83 -23.11
C ASP A 239 -4.20 0.04 -21.82
N HIS A 240 -5.07 -0.93 -21.55
CA HIS A 240 -5.06 -1.75 -20.35
C HIS A 240 -3.98 -2.85 -20.34
N PHE A 241 -3.17 -2.94 -21.40
CA PHE A 241 -2.25 -4.06 -21.64
C PHE A 241 -0.77 -3.69 -21.56
N TYR A 242 -0.43 -2.49 -21.10
CA TYR A 242 0.96 -2.10 -20.86
C TYR A 242 1.51 -2.65 -19.53
N ASP A 243 2.78 -3.05 -19.55
CA ASP A 243 3.53 -3.50 -18.37
C ASP A 243 3.52 -2.42 -17.26
N GLY A 244 2.93 -2.70 -16.10
CA GLY A 244 2.80 -1.72 -15.01
C GLY A 244 1.55 -0.84 -15.04
N TRP A 245 0.55 -1.10 -15.90
CA TRP A 245 -0.76 -0.42 -15.85
C TRP A 245 -1.37 -0.46 -14.43
N LEU A 246 -1.37 -1.64 -13.80
CA LEU A 246 -1.93 -1.82 -12.46
C LEU A 246 -1.24 -0.89 -11.45
N THR A 247 0.08 -0.75 -11.50
CA THR A 247 0.86 0.16 -10.66
C THR A 247 0.40 1.62 -10.79
N ILE A 248 0.11 2.07 -12.01
CA ILE A 248 -0.37 3.43 -12.29
C ILE A 248 -1.79 3.64 -11.76
N VAL A 249 -2.67 2.64 -11.95
CA VAL A 249 -4.02 2.66 -11.37
C VAL A 249 -3.95 2.76 -9.85
N TYR A 250 -3.02 2.03 -9.22
CA TYR A 250 -2.81 2.10 -7.77
C TYR A 250 -2.43 3.50 -7.30
N PHE A 251 -1.54 4.22 -7.99
CA PHE A 251 -1.21 5.61 -7.62
C PHE A 251 -2.41 6.51 -7.68
N TYR A 252 -3.25 6.32 -8.68
CA TYR A 252 -4.43 7.12 -8.83
C TYR A 252 -5.50 6.80 -7.78
N LEU A 253 -5.68 5.52 -7.45
CA LEU A 253 -6.53 5.12 -6.32
C LEU A 253 -6.02 5.68 -4.99
N ASP A 254 -4.71 5.69 -4.76
CA ASP A 254 -4.12 6.24 -3.53
C ASP A 254 -4.30 7.77 -3.42
N TYR A 255 -4.15 8.48 -4.54
CA TYR A 255 -4.50 9.90 -4.64
C TYR A 255 -6.00 10.15 -4.36
N LEU A 256 -6.90 9.39 -5.00
CA LEU A 256 -8.33 9.53 -4.81
C LEU A 256 -8.78 9.19 -3.39
N MET A 257 -8.17 8.19 -2.78
CA MET A 257 -8.48 7.76 -1.42
C MET A 257 -8.09 8.83 -0.39
N THR A 258 -7.00 9.56 -0.63
CA THR A 258 -6.64 10.73 0.17
C THR A 258 -7.75 11.81 0.10
N CYS A 259 -8.26 12.08 -1.10
CA CYS A 259 -9.38 13.01 -1.28
C CYS A 259 -10.66 12.51 -0.59
N PHE A 260 -10.99 11.22 -0.74
CA PHE A 260 -12.13 10.57 -0.10
C PHE A 260 -12.09 10.72 1.43
N LEU A 261 -10.94 10.44 2.05
CA LEU A 261 -10.77 10.56 3.50
C LEU A 261 -11.03 11.98 4.00
N LEU A 262 -10.52 12.99 3.29
CA LEU A 262 -10.73 14.40 3.63
C LEU A 262 -12.19 14.84 3.45
N TYR A 263 -12.80 14.55 2.30
CA TYR A 263 -14.22 14.88 2.08
C TYR A 263 -15.11 14.21 3.11
N ARG A 264 -14.81 12.95 3.45
CA ARG A 264 -15.55 12.22 4.47
C ARG A 264 -15.38 12.84 5.86
N ALA A 265 -14.18 13.27 6.23
CA ALA A 265 -13.96 13.98 7.49
C ALA A 265 -14.78 15.27 7.54
N VAL A 266 -14.77 16.08 6.47
CA VAL A 266 -15.57 17.30 6.39
C VAL A 266 -17.06 16.98 6.54
N VAL A 267 -17.61 16.07 5.73
CA VAL A 267 -19.03 15.66 5.81
C VAL A 267 -19.41 15.20 7.22
N LYS A 268 -18.56 14.37 7.87
CA LYS A 268 -18.81 13.85 9.22
C LYS A 268 -18.95 14.96 10.27
N HIS A 269 -18.19 16.06 10.13
CA HIS A 269 -18.11 17.11 11.14
C HIS A 269 -18.96 18.35 10.84
N THR A 270 -19.24 18.62 9.56
CA THR A 270 -19.97 19.83 9.15
C THR A 270 -21.32 19.53 8.53
N ASN A 271 -21.59 18.27 8.18
CA ASN A 271 -22.75 17.85 7.40
C ASN A 271 -22.87 18.57 6.03
N THR A 272 -21.73 18.97 5.43
CA THR A 272 -21.65 19.60 4.11
C THR A 272 -20.62 18.89 3.22
N GLY A 273 -20.76 18.99 1.89
CA GLY A 273 -19.80 18.41 0.93
C GLY A 273 -20.13 16.99 0.46
N GLN A 274 -21.38 16.55 0.60
CA GLN A 274 -21.84 15.22 0.20
C GLN A 274 -21.65 14.97 -1.31
N ALA A 275 -21.75 16.02 -2.14
CA ALA A 275 -21.56 15.92 -3.59
C ALA A 275 -20.13 15.45 -3.92
N ASP A 276 -19.11 16.14 -3.39
CA ASP A 276 -17.70 15.79 -3.64
C ASP A 276 -17.35 14.39 -3.12
N LEU A 277 -17.90 14.02 -1.95
CA LEU A 277 -17.73 12.70 -1.38
C LEU A 277 -18.37 11.61 -2.26
N CYS A 278 -19.57 11.86 -2.80
CA CYS A 278 -20.21 10.93 -3.72
C CYS A 278 -19.44 10.83 -5.04
N ASP A 279 -19.00 11.95 -5.60
CA ASP A 279 -18.29 11.98 -6.88
C ASP A 279 -16.95 11.23 -6.83
N VAL A 280 -16.16 11.44 -5.77
CA VAL A 280 -14.92 10.67 -5.59
C VAL A 280 -15.21 9.19 -5.39
N SER A 281 -16.26 8.84 -4.63
CA SER A 281 -16.66 7.44 -4.38
C SER A 281 -17.09 6.75 -5.66
N ARG A 282 -17.84 7.43 -6.53
CA ARG A 282 -18.24 6.91 -7.86
C ARG A 282 -17.02 6.64 -8.72
N ARG A 283 -16.06 7.57 -8.74
CA ARG A 283 -14.83 7.42 -9.52
C ARG A 283 -13.99 6.24 -9.05
N VAL A 284 -13.79 6.11 -7.74
CA VAL A 284 -13.07 4.97 -7.15
C VAL A 284 -13.78 3.66 -7.47
N LEU A 285 -15.10 3.58 -7.27
CA LEU A 285 -15.88 2.37 -7.54
C LEU A 285 -15.79 1.96 -9.02
N ALA A 286 -15.89 2.92 -9.94
CA ALA A 286 -15.77 2.65 -11.37
C ALA A 286 -14.39 2.06 -11.73
N ILE A 287 -13.30 2.61 -11.17
CA ILE A 287 -11.95 2.08 -11.39
C ILE A 287 -11.82 0.66 -10.83
N VAL A 288 -12.33 0.40 -9.63
CA VAL A 288 -12.26 -0.94 -9.01
C VAL A 288 -13.04 -1.98 -9.82
N ILE A 289 -14.20 -1.61 -10.36
CA ILE A 289 -14.97 -2.47 -11.28
C ILE A 289 -14.22 -2.68 -12.60
N GLN A 290 -13.56 -1.65 -13.13
CA GLN A 290 -12.75 -1.79 -14.33
C GLN A 290 -11.58 -2.77 -14.11
N ILE A 291 -10.88 -2.69 -12.97
CA ILE A 291 -9.83 -3.66 -12.60
C ILE A 291 -10.39 -5.08 -12.61
N ASN A 292 -11.60 -5.29 -12.08
CA ASN A 292 -12.26 -6.59 -12.10
C ASN A 292 -12.47 -7.12 -13.53
N SER A 293 -12.90 -6.26 -14.46
CA SER A 293 -13.19 -6.65 -15.85
C SER A 293 -11.95 -7.04 -16.66
N ILE A 294 -10.77 -6.54 -16.29
CA ILE A 294 -9.51 -6.77 -17.02
C ILE A 294 -8.69 -7.89 -16.38
N ARG A 295 -9.01 -8.30 -15.14
CA ARG A 295 -8.25 -9.33 -14.42
C ARG A 295 -8.29 -10.65 -15.18
N THR A 296 -7.17 -11.02 -15.78
CA THR A 296 -6.88 -12.40 -16.13
C THR A 296 -6.58 -13.16 -14.83
N PRO A 297 -7.17 -14.34 -14.57
CA PRO A 297 -6.82 -15.15 -13.41
C PRO A 297 -5.31 -15.47 -13.44
N MET A 298 -4.54 -14.80 -12.59
CA MET A 298 -3.13 -15.06 -12.35
C MET A 298 -2.98 -15.30 -10.86
N VAL A 299 -2.65 -16.54 -10.49
CA VAL A 299 -2.76 -17.09 -9.12
C VAL A 299 -2.10 -16.21 -8.05
N ASP A 300 -1.02 -15.49 -8.37
CA ASP A 300 -0.29 -14.68 -7.38
C ASP A 300 -0.81 -13.24 -7.20
N LEU A 301 -1.49 -12.64 -8.18
CA LEU A 301 -2.01 -11.27 -8.07
C LEU A 301 -3.37 -11.20 -7.37
N ASP A 302 -4.06 -12.33 -7.26
CA ASP A 302 -5.36 -12.49 -6.62
C ASP A 302 -5.39 -11.95 -5.17
N ARG A 303 -4.28 -12.15 -4.43
CA ARG A 303 -4.11 -11.59 -3.08
C ARG A 303 -4.08 -10.06 -3.10
N HIS A 304 -3.41 -9.45 -4.07
CA HIS A 304 -3.31 -8.01 -4.20
C HIS A 304 -4.65 -7.36 -4.58
N PHE A 305 -5.47 -8.01 -5.42
CA PHE A 305 -6.80 -7.48 -5.76
C PHE A 305 -7.73 -7.38 -4.54
N SER A 306 -7.65 -8.31 -3.60
CA SER A 306 -8.45 -8.23 -2.37
C SER A 306 -8.14 -6.98 -1.56
N TRP A 307 -6.87 -6.54 -1.53
CA TRP A 307 -6.47 -5.29 -0.88
C TRP A 307 -7.04 -4.07 -1.58
N ILE A 308 -7.07 -4.04 -2.92
CA ILE A 308 -7.71 -2.94 -3.68
C ILE A 308 -9.18 -2.83 -3.31
N VAL A 309 -9.88 -3.96 -3.38
CA VAL A 309 -11.32 -4.05 -3.15
C VAL A 309 -11.68 -3.59 -1.75
N LEU A 310 -10.97 -4.08 -0.74
CA LEU A 310 -11.23 -3.72 0.66
C LEU A 310 -10.81 -2.30 0.99
N THR A 311 -9.64 -1.84 0.51
CA THR A 311 -9.11 -0.50 0.86
C THR A 311 -9.88 0.63 0.18
N TYR A 312 -10.21 0.46 -1.11
CA TYR A 312 -10.76 1.55 -1.92
C TYR A 312 -12.23 1.30 -2.27
N GLY A 313 -12.56 0.07 -2.67
CA GLY A 313 -13.88 -0.29 -3.16
C GLY A 313 -14.94 -0.28 -2.06
N VAL A 314 -14.69 -0.96 -0.94
CA VAL A 314 -15.67 -1.10 0.15
C VAL A 314 -16.07 0.26 0.75
N PRO A 315 -15.15 1.17 1.13
CA PRO A 315 -15.54 2.48 1.65
C PRO A 315 -16.37 3.30 0.64
N SER A 316 -15.97 3.27 -0.63
CA SER A 316 -16.66 3.99 -1.71
C SER A 316 -18.06 3.43 -1.97
N ALA A 317 -18.19 2.10 -2.06
CA ALA A 317 -19.48 1.43 -2.22
C ALA A 317 -20.40 1.71 -1.03
N SER A 318 -19.86 1.68 0.19
CA SER A 318 -20.60 1.93 1.43
C SER A 318 -21.22 3.33 1.44
N VAL A 319 -20.44 4.37 1.13
CA VAL A 319 -20.94 5.76 1.06
C VAL A 319 -22.06 5.90 0.04
N LEU A 320 -21.86 5.37 -1.17
CA LEU A 320 -22.86 5.48 -2.25
C LEU A 320 -24.15 4.75 -1.90
N LEU A 321 -24.02 3.59 -1.28
CA LEU A 321 -25.16 2.72 -0.97
C LEU A 321 -25.96 3.27 0.23
N LEU A 322 -25.29 3.83 1.24
CA LEU A 322 -25.93 4.59 2.32
C LEU A 322 -26.64 5.85 1.81
N GLU A 323 -26.03 6.60 0.90
CA GLU A 323 -26.66 7.79 0.33
C GLU A 323 -27.88 7.41 -0.51
N LEU A 324 -27.83 6.34 -1.30
CA LEU A 324 -29.00 5.83 -2.02
C LEU A 324 -30.13 5.38 -1.10
N LEU A 325 -29.79 4.78 0.05
CA LEU A 325 -30.75 4.36 1.08
C LEU A 325 -31.38 5.58 1.77
N ARG A 326 -30.59 6.60 2.10
CA ARG A 326 -31.08 7.85 2.66
C ARG A 326 -32.07 8.52 1.69
N GLN A 327 -31.71 8.58 0.41
CA GLN A 327 -32.57 9.16 -0.63
C GLN A 327 -33.88 8.37 -0.85
N SER A 328 -33.91 7.06 -0.58
CA SER A 328 -35.16 6.29 -0.68
C SER A 328 -36.08 6.48 0.53
N HIS A 329 -35.55 6.84 1.70
CA HIS A 329 -36.34 7.02 2.93
C HIS A 329 -36.84 8.45 3.13
N GLU A 330 -36.14 9.46 2.59
CA GLU A 330 -36.47 10.88 2.75
C GLU A 330 -37.06 11.49 1.47
N PRO A 331 -38.38 11.37 1.21
CA PRO A 331 -38.97 11.94 0.00
C PRO A 331 -38.84 13.48 -0.01
N GLY A 332 -38.04 14.01 -0.93
CA GLY A 332 -37.81 15.45 -1.09
C GLY A 332 -36.69 15.77 -2.08
N PRO A 333 -36.45 17.05 -2.40
CA PRO A 333 -35.31 17.45 -3.22
C PRO A 333 -34.01 17.14 -2.47
N HIS A 334 -33.21 16.23 -3.01
CA HIS A 334 -31.90 15.90 -2.45
C HIS A 334 -30.83 16.88 -2.92
N THR A 335 -29.90 17.19 -2.02
CA THR A 335 -28.72 18.02 -2.32
C THR A 335 -27.78 17.38 -3.35
N VAL A 336 -27.78 16.05 -3.46
CA VAL A 336 -26.95 15.29 -4.41
C VAL A 336 -27.84 14.49 -5.35
N SER A 337 -27.76 14.75 -6.65
CA SER A 337 -28.49 13.97 -7.67
C SER A 337 -27.65 12.77 -8.10
N LEU A 338 -27.98 11.58 -7.59
CA LEU A 338 -27.28 10.34 -7.93
C LEU A 338 -27.98 9.60 -9.10
N PRO A 339 -27.23 9.04 -10.07
CA PRO A 339 -27.81 8.20 -11.12
C PRO A 339 -28.14 6.81 -10.56
N ARG A 340 -29.28 6.71 -9.87
CA ARG A 340 -29.71 5.54 -9.10
C ARG A 340 -29.55 4.21 -9.84
N ALA A 341 -30.05 4.09 -11.06
CA ALA A 341 -30.01 2.84 -11.83
C ALA A 341 -28.59 2.44 -12.27
N GLU A 342 -27.71 3.40 -12.54
CA GLU A 342 -26.29 3.11 -12.83
C GLU A 342 -25.57 2.63 -11.57
N LEU A 343 -25.78 3.33 -10.45
CA LEU A 343 -25.14 2.97 -9.20
C LEU A 343 -25.57 1.60 -8.69
N ILE A 344 -26.87 1.28 -8.73
CA ILE A 344 -27.36 -0.05 -8.34
C ILE A 344 -26.64 -1.14 -9.15
N ARG A 345 -26.56 -0.99 -10.48
CA ARG A 345 -25.85 -1.96 -11.34
C ARG A 345 -24.37 -2.09 -10.97
N ASN A 346 -23.67 -0.97 -10.81
CA ASN A 346 -22.25 -0.95 -10.46
C ASN A 346 -22.01 -1.57 -9.06
N LEU A 347 -22.86 -1.26 -8.09
CA LEU A 347 -22.82 -1.82 -6.74
C LEU A 347 -23.06 -3.34 -6.76
N SER A 348 -24.02 -3.83 -7.55
CA SER A 348 -24.22 -5.27 -7.73
C SER A 348 -22.98 -5.96 -8.31
N VAL A 349 -22.34 -5.37 -9.33
CA VAL A 349 -21.09 -5.90 -9.91
C VAL A 349 -19.97 -5.92 -8.87
N PHE A 350 -19.83 -4.86 -8.07
CA PHE A 350 -18.83 -4.78 -7.02
C PHE A 350 -19.06 -5.78 -5.88
N ILE A 351 -20.31 -5.97 -5.46
CA ILE A 351 -20.68 -6.98 -4.45
C ILE A 351 -20.39 -8.39 -4.98
N SER A 352 -20.72 -8.67 -6.25
CA SER A 352 -20.33 -9.93 -6.87
C SER A 352 -18.81 -10.11 -6.86
N PHE A 353 -18.04 -9.05 -7.13
CA PHE A 353 -16.57 -9.11 -7.09
C PHE A 353 -16.03 -9.50 -5.70
N LEU A 354 -16.59 -8.95 -4.62
CA LEU A 354 -16.23 -9.32 -3.24
C LEU A 354 -16.43 -10.81 -2.96
N SER A 355 -17.38 -11.46 -3.64
CA SER A 355 -17.71 -12.87 -3.39
C SER A 355 -16.63 -13.86 -3.82
N TRP A 356 -15.73 -13.47 -4.72
CA TRP A 356 -14.73 -14.38 -5.28
C TRP A 356 -13.32 -13.77 -5.36
N VAL A 357 -13.14 -12.48 -5.09
CA VAL A 357 -11.82 -11.82 -5.13
C VAL A 357 -10.79 -12.49 -4.22
N ALA A 358 -11.24 -13.02 -3.07
CA ALA A 358 -10.42 -13.81 -2.15
C ALA A 358 -10.98 -15.23 -2.04
N GLY A 359 -10.12 -16.24 -2.19
CA GLY A 359 -10.47 -17.65 -2.01
C GLY A 359 -10.22 -18.15 -0.58
N PRO A 360 -10.75 -19.33 -0.20
CA PRO A 360 -10.46 -19.96 1.08
C PRO A 360 -8.95 -20.10 1.31
N GLY A 361 -8.46 -19.68 2.49
CA GLY A 361 -7.04 -19.66 2.83
C GLY A 361 -6.31 -18.35 2.50
N HIS A 362 -6.93 -17.42 1.76
CA HIS A 362 -6.38 -16.06 1.62
C HIS A 362 -6.64 -15.24 2.90
N GLY A 363 -5.67 -14.43 3.32
CA GLY A 363 -5.77 -13.65 4.57
C GLY A 363 -7.00 -12.72 4.65
N ASN A 364 -7.43 -12.18 3.50
CA ASN A 364 -8.57 -11.27 3.40
C ASN A 364 -9.92 -11.97 3.13
N TYR A 365 -9.96 -13.31 3.09
CA TYR A 365 -11.16 -14.07 2.74
C TYR A 365 -12.36 -13.70 3.62
N HIS A 366 -12.19 -13.76 4.94
CA HIS A 366 -13.27 -13.50 5.90
C HIS A 366 -13.77 -12.06 5.81
N THR A 367 -12.87 -11.09 5.68
CA THR A 367 -13.25 -9.68 5.53
C THR A 367 -14.03 -9.43 4.24
N CYS A 368 -13.60 -9.99 3.10
CA CYS A 368 -14.32 -9.89 1.84
C CYS A 368 -15.74 -10.47 1.97
N LYS A 369 -15.89 -11.64 2.60
CA LYS A 369 -17.19 -12.27 2.84
C LYS A 369 -18.09 -11.49 3.79
N GLN A 370 -17.51 -10.86 4.82
CA GLN A 370 -18.27 -10.01 5.72
C GLN A 370 -18.74 -8.73 5.02
N ALA A 371 -17.87 -8.10 4.21
CA ALA A 371 -18.21 -6.92 3.42
C ALA A 371 -19.28 -7.24 2.36
N GLU A 372 -19.14 -8.34 1.63
CA GLU A 372 -20.15 -8.88 0.69
C GLU A 372 -21.50 -8.99 1.39
N LYS A 373 -21.58 -9.75 2.48
CA LYS A 373 -22.81 -10.01 3.22
C LYS A 373 -23.50 -8.72 3.69
N LYS A 374 -22.74 -7.75 4.19
CA LYS A 374 -23.27 -6.47 4.68
C LYS A 374 -23.79 -5.61 3.53
N LEU A 375 -22.98 -5.42 2.49
CA LEU A 375 -23.36 -4.61 1.31
C LEU A 375 -24.55 -5.21 0.57
N SER A 376 -24.62 -6.54 0.43
CA SER A 376 -25.78 -7.23 -0.17
C SER A 376 -27.06 -6.92 0.60
N ARG A 377 -27.06 -7.04 1.93
CA ARG A 377 -28.27 -6.78 2.74
C ARG A 377 -28.83 -5.39 2.55
N ILE A 378 -27.98 -4.37 2.47
CA ILE A 378 -28.43 -3.00 2.31
C ILE A 378 -28.89 -2.75 0.86
N LEU A 379 -28.23 -3.38 -0.11
CA LEU A 379 -28.70 -3.36 -1.50
C LEU A 379 -30.09 -4.01 -1.61
N ASP A 380 -30.29 -5.15 -0.94
CA ASP A 380 -31.58 -5.86 -0.90
C ASP A 380 -32.65 -4.96 -0.28
N GLN A 381 -32.37 -4.30 0.86
CA GLN A 381 -33.30 -3.32 1.46
C GLN A 381 -33.61 -2.12 0.53
N LEU A 382 -32.65 -1.70 -0.30
CA LEU A 382 -32.83 -0.61 -1.25
C LEU A 382 -33.74 -1.02 -2.43
N LEU A 383 -33.68 -2.29 -2.82
CA LEU A 383 -34.45 -2.85 -3.95
C LEU A 383 -35.85 -3.30 -3.50
N ASP A 384 -35.92 -3.98 -2.36
CA ASP A 384 -37.11 -4.55 -1.75
C ASP A 384 -37.29 -3.97 -0.33
N PRO A 385 -37.84 -2.75 -0.20
CA PRO A 385 -38.04 -2.12 1.10
C PRO A 385 -39.11 -2.87 1.90
N GLU A 386 -38.67 -3.76 2.79
CA GLU A 386 -39.55 -4.36 3.79
C GLU A 386 -40.06 -3.28 4.79
N PRO A 387 -41.24 -3.43 5.40
CA PRO A 387 -41.69 -2.59 6.51
C PRO A 387 -40.85 -2.90 7.76
N VAL A 388 -39.61 -2.44 7.74
CA VAL A 388 -38.60 -2.73 8.76
C VAL A 388 -38.70 -1.70 9.89
N GLN A 389 -38.72 -2.16 11.14
CA GLN A 389 -38.62 -1.30 12.32
C GLN A 389 -37.28 -0.54 12.27
N GLN A 390 -37.28 0.77 12.55
CA GLN A 390 -36.11 1.67 12.52
C GLN A 390 -34.82 1.04 13.11
N HIS A 391 -34.96 0.25 14.18
CA HIS A 391 -33.88 -0.47 14.86
C HIS A 391 -33.06 -1.43 13.96
N VAL A 392 -33.66 -2.02 12.93
CA VAL A 392 -32.96 -2.94 12.00
C VAL A 392 -32.23 -2.16 10.90
N VAL A 393 -32.69 -0.95 10.54
CA VAL A 393 -31.94 -0.03 9.66
C VAL A 393 -30.70 0.49 10.41
N ASP A 394 -30.85 0.81 11.69
CA ASP A 394 -29.72 1.20 12.56
C ASP A 394 -28.71 0.04 12.74
N ASP A 395 -29.16 -1.21 12.91
CA ASP A 395 -28.26 -2.40 12.99
C ASP A 395 -27.50 -2.67 11.67
N VAL A 396 -28.18 -2.46 10.55
CA VAL A 396 -27.61 -2.68 9.21
C VAL A 396 -26.60 -1.59 8.83
N THR A 397 -26.85 -0.34 9.24
CA THR A 397 -25.95 0.80 9.02
C THR A 397 -24.78 0.85 10.01
N THR A 398 -24.99 0.48 11.28
CA THR A 398 -23.89 0.36 12.28
C THR A 398 -22.86 -0.72 11.91
N GLY A 399 -23.26 -1.76 11.17
CA GLY A 399 -22.33 -2.73 10.62
C GLY A 399 -21.35 -2.15 9.57
N LEU A 400 -21.76 -1.12 8.84
CA LEU A 400 -20.91 -0.37 7.89
C LEU A 400 -20.06 0.67 8.59
N ASP A 401 -20.47 1.15 9.77
CA ASP A 401 -19.62 2.01 10.57
C ASP A 401 -18.28 1.33 10.87
N ASN A 402 -18.18 0.00 10.90
CA ASN A 402 -16.86 -0.63 10.98
C ASN A 402 -16.02 -0.43 9.70
N PHE A 403 -16.60 -0.29 8.50
CA PHE A 403 -15.79 0.00 7.29
C PHE A 403 -15.54 1.49 7.07
N LEU A 404 -16.27 2.34 7.79
CA LEU A 404 -16.25 3.78 7.64
C LEU A 404 -15.57 4.46 8.84
N ASN A 405 -15.74 3.97 10.06
CA ASN A 405 -15.31 4.57 11.31
C ASN A 405 -13.83 4.26 11.63
N TRP A 406 -12.93 4.83 10.83
CA TRP A 406 -11.48 4.76 11.06
C TRP A 406 -11.00 5.31 12.41
N SER A 407 -11.84 6.00 13.19
CA SER A 407 -11.49 6.47 14.54
C SER A 407 -11.77 5.44 15.66
N ASN A 408 -12.40 4.29 15.36
CA ASN A 408 -12.72 3.27 16.36
C ASN A 408 -11.81 2.05 16.22
N TYR A 409 -10.68 2.12 16.92
CA TYR A 409 -9.59 1.14 16.94
C TYR A 409 -10.02 -0.29 17.27
N ASN A 410 -11.12 -0.47 18.00
CA ASN A 410 -11.54 -1.76 18.57
C ASN A 410 -12.60 -2.50 17.74
N THR A 411 -13.14 -1.92 16.67
CA THR A 411 -14.32 -2.50 15.99
C THR A 411 -14.06 -3.12 14.62
N ILE A 412 -12.92 -2.82 13.98
CA ILE A 412 -12.70 -3.19 12.57
C ILE A 412 -11.65 -4.29 12.43
N TRP A 413 -10.60 -4.22 13.24
CA TRP A 413 -9.42 -5.07 13.13
C TRP A 413 -8.90 -5.40 14.51
N ASP A 414 -9.77 -5.92 15.37
CA ASP A 414 -9.27 -6.77 16.43
C ASP A 414 -8.54 -7.90 15.69
N PHE A 415 -7.20 -7.82 15.66
CA PHE A 415 -6.38 -9.00 15.49
C PHE A 415 -6.70 -9.84 16.70
N ASN A 416 -7.86 -10.49 16.69
CA ASN A 416 -8.28 -11.38 17.73
C ASN A 416 -7.07 -12.26 17.99
N THR A 417 -6.60 -12.21 19.23
CA THR A 417 -5.62 -13.10 19.81
C THR A 417 -5.96 -14.58 19.61
N ASP A 418 -7.10 -14.91 18.98
CA ASP A 418 -7.44 -16.24 18.49
C ASP A 418 -6.43 -16.81 17.46
N TYR A 419 -5.58 -15.99 16.83
CA TYR A 419 -4.45 -16.51 16.01
C TYR A 419 -3.14 -16.75 16.78
N MET A 420 -3.07 -16.33 18.05
CA MET A 420 -1.98 -16.62 18.99
C MET A 420 -2.63 -17.11 20.28
N PRO A 421 -2.94 -18.41 20.44
CA PRO A 421 -3.60 -18.88 21.64
C PRO A 421 -2.86 -18.37 22.87
N LEU A 422 -3.51 -17.51 23.64
CA LEU A 422 -3.04 -16.93 24.91
C LEU A 422 -2.94 -18.00 26.02
N THR A 423 -2.66 -19.25 25.66
CA THR A 423 -2.29 -20.31 26.59
C THR A 423 -0.78 -20.41 26.63
N GLU A 424 -0.13 -19.36 27.14
CA GLU A 424 1.14 -19.47 27.86
C GLU A 424 1.34 -18.12 28.55
N GLY A 425 0.58 -17.94 29.64
CA GLY A 425 0.76 -16.81 30.52
C GLY A 425 2.17 -16.83 31.10
N PHE A 426 2.92 -15.77 30.86
CA PHE A 426 3.88 -15.32 31.86
C PHE A 426 3.09 -14.68 32.99
N ALA A 427 2.78 -15.48 34.00
CA ALA A 427 2.53 -14.99 35.35
C ALA A 427 3.89 -14.50 35.94
N PRO A 428 3.87 -13.53 36.87
CA PRO A 428 5.03 -12.70 37.23
C PRO A 428 6.26 -13.46 37.76
#